data_AF-A0A9N9D8Q5-F1
#
_entry.id   AF-A0A9N9D8Q5-F1
#
_cell.length_a   1.000
_cell.length_b   1.000
_cell.length_c   1.000
_cell.angle_alpha   90.00
_cell.angle_beta   90.00
_cell.angle_gamma   90.00
#
_symmetry.space_group_name_H-M   'P 1'
#
loop_
_entity.id
_entity.type
_entity.pdbx_description
1 polymer ?
#
loop_
_entity_poly.entity_id
_entity_poly.type
_entity_poly.pdbx_seq_one_letter_code
_entity_poly.pdbx_strand_id
1 'polypeptide(L)'
;MSNWFKVAIEQKYITSFEYDSFQNWEEIGRGGSDISDPTGITLQVINGKREIPVNGTPVDFMNIYCDAWNGDPNLRPSIVKIRDKLKNMRMTMLMIASKIQI
;
A
#
# COMPACT_ATOMS: atom_id res chain seq x y z
N MET A 1 21.55 -0.65 9.39
CA MET A 1 20.23 -1.31 9.40
C MET A 1 19.92 -1.69 10.84
N SER A 2 18.78 -1.25 11.38
CA SER A 2 18.43 -1.43 12.80
C SER A 2 18.37 -2.92 13.18
N ASN A 3 18.65 -3.22 14.45
CA ASN A 3 18.68 -4.60 14.93
C ASN A 3 17.33 -5.31 14.75
N TRP A 4 16.22 -4.58 14.88
CA TRP A 4 14.87 -5.13 14.70
C TRP A 4 14.58 -5.59 13.26
N PHE A 5 15.19 -4.97 12.25
CA PHE A 5 14.93 -5.32 10.85
C PHE A 5 15.51 -6.68 10.49
N LYS A 6 16.72 -6.98 10.98
CA LYS A 6 17.34 -8.31 10.82
C LYS A 6 16.50 -9.38 11.49
N VAL A 7 16.08 -9.13 12.74
CA VAL A 7 15.20 -10.03 13.50
C VAL A 7 13.89 -10.29 12.77
N ALA A 8 13.27 -9.27 12.18
CA ALA A 8 12.02 -9.43 11.45
C ALA A 8 12.16 -10.28 10.17
N ILE A 9 13.30 -10.19 9.48
CA ILE A 9 13.62 -11.06 8.33
C ILE A 9 13.85 -12.50 8.80
N GLU A 10 14.70 -12.69 9.82
CA GLU A 10 15.03 -14.01 10.38
C GLU A 10 13.79 -14.75 10.88
N GLN A 11 12.89 -14.04 11.56
CA GLN A 11 11.62 -14.58 12.07
C GLN A 11 10.52 -14.68 10.99
N LYS A 12 10.83 -14.33 9.73
CA LYS A 12 9.90 -14.35 8.59
C LYS A 12 8.65 -13.49 8.80
N TYR A 13 8.77 -12.42 9.59
CA TYR A 13 7.72 -11.42 9.74
C TYR A 13 7.67 -10.48 8.54
N ILE A 14 8.81 -10.25 7.89
CA ILE A 14 8.94 -9.45 6.67
C ILE A 14 9.72 -10.28 5.66
N THR A 15 9.24 -10.30 4.42
CA THR A 15 10.00 -10.82 3.28
C THR A 15 10.81 -9.69 2.68
N SER A 16 12.13 -9.84 2.62
CA SER A 16 12.98 -8.92 1.86
C SER A 16 13.03 -9.35 0.40
N PHE A 17 13.02 -8.36 -0.49
CA PHE A 17 13.28 -8.55 -1.90
C PHE A 17 14.47 -7.69 -2.28
N GLU A 18 15.48 -8.30 -2.90
CA GLU A 18 16.63 -7.57 -3.44
C GLU A 18 16.40 -7.35 -4.93
N TYR A 19 16.53 -6.10 -5.36
CA TYR A 19 16.41 -5.69 -6.75
C TYR A 19 17.58 -4.77 -7.07
N ASP A 20 18.24 -4.99 -8.20
CA ASP A 20 19.35 -4.14 -8.67
C ASP A 20 18.85 -2.72 -9.01
N SER A 21 17.61 -2.62 -9.50
CA SER A 21 16.92 -1.36 -9.74
C SER A 21 15.41 -1.57 -9.91
N PHE A 22 14.62 -0.58 -9.50
CA PHE A 22 13.20 -0.51 -9.85
C PHE A 22 13.06 0.19 -11.20
N GLN A 23 12.40 -0.46 -12.16
CA GLN A 23 12.10 0.09 -13.48
C GLN A 23 10.59 0.38 -13.57
N ASN A 24 10.22 1.37 -14.39
CA ASN A 24 8.82 1.74 -14.67
C ASN A 24 8.03 2.18 -13.42
N TRP A 25 8.47 3.27 -12.79
CA TRP A 25 7.73 3.85 -11.66
C TRP A 25 6.40 4.40 -12.15
N GLU A 26 5.31 3.82 -11.65
CA GLU A 26 3.95 4.32 -11.86
C GLU A 26 3.41 4.85 -10.55
N GLU A 27 2.83 6.04 -10.62
CA GLU A 27 2.15 6.66 -9.50
C GLU A 27 0.79 5.98 -9.30
N ILE A 28 0.65 5.24 -8.20
CA ILE A 28 -0.60 4.54 -7.85
C ILE A 28 -1.37 5.25 -6.73
N GLY A 29 -0.86 6.39 -6.26
CA GLY A 29 -1.46 7.18 -5.19
C GLY A 29 -0.69 8.48 -4.97
N ARG A 30 -1.43 9.56 -4.68
CA ARG A 30 -0.94 10.90 -4.35
C ARG A 30 -1.05 11.23 -2.86
N GLY A 31 -1.75 10.40 -2.09
CA GLY A 31 -2.10 10.68 -0.70
C GLY A 31 -3.27 11.67 -0.55
N GLY A 32 -3.39 12.24 0.65
CA GLY A 32 -4.48 13.12 1.03
C GLY A 32 -4.32 14.54 0.51
N SER A 33 -4.72 14.76 -0.75
CA SER A 33 -4.80 16.06 -1.45
C SER A 33 -3.49 16.76 -1.78
N ASP A 34 -3.54 17.60 -2.83
CA ASP A 34 -2.47 18.54 -3.22
C ASP A 34 -2.27 19.70 -2.21
N ILE A 35 -2.86 19.59 -1.00
CA ILE A 35 -2.80 20.60 0.04
C ILE A 35 -1.65 20.26 0.97
N SER A 36 -0.59 21.06 0.94
CA SER A 36 0.58 20.90 1.82
C SER A 36 0.36 21.40 3.25
N ASP A 37 -0.77 22.06 3.52
CA ASP A 37 -1.15 22.54 4.86
C ASP A 37 -1.78 21.41 5.71
N PRO A 38 -1.16 21.03 6.84
CA PRO A 38 -1.69 20.02 7.75
C PRO A 38 -3.11 20.32 8.24
N THR A 39 -3.46 21.61 8.39
CA THR A 39 -4.80 22.04 8.83
C THR A 39 -5.84 21.72 7.76
N GLY A 40 -5.55 22.06 6.51
CA GLY A 40 -6.36 21.71 5.35
C GLY A 40 -6.55 20.19 5.20
N ILE A 41 -5.49 19.40 5.34
CA ILE A 41 -5.60 17.92 5.31
C ILE A 41 -6.53 17.42 6.42
N THR A 42 -6.34 17.92 7.65
CA THR A 42 -7.14 17.51 8.81
C THR A 42 -8.62 17.80 8.59
N LEU A 43 -8.96 19.00 8.11
CA LEU A 43 -10.35 19.38 7.83
C LEU A 43 -10.99 18.50 6.76
N GLN A 44 -10.23 18.13 5.72
CA GLN A 44 -10.72 17.23 4.68
C GLN A 44 -11.00 15.82 5.22
N VAL A 45 -10.10 15.27 6.03
CA VAL A 45 -10.28 13.94 6.64
C VAL A 45 -11.49 13.91 7.59
N ILE A 46 -11.66 14.97 8.39
CA ILE A 46 -12.83 15.17 9.28
C ILE A 46 -14.13 15.21 8.45
N ASN A 47 -14.11 15.89 7.31
CA ASN A 47 -15.23 15.96 6.38
C ASN A 47 -15.43 14.68 5.54
N GLY A 48 -14.77 13.58 5.90
CA GLY A 48 -14.94 12.29 5.23
C GLY A 48 -14.25 12.18 3.86
N LYS A 49 -13.50 13.19 3.42
CA LYS A 49 -12.75 13.11 2.17
C LYS A 49 -11.59 12.13 2.31
N ARG A 50 -11.33 11.37 1.24
CA ARG A 50 -10.25 10.38 1.13
C ARG A 50 -9.53 10.57 -0.19
N GLU A 51 -8.38 9.93 -0.31
CA GLU A 51 -7.61 9.91 -1.55
C GLU A 51 -8.45 9.36 -2.71
N ILE A 52 -8.33 10.00 -3.87
CA ILE A 52 -8.95 9.54 -5.12
C ILE A 52 -7.97 8.55 -5.76
N PRO A 53 -8.37 7.30 -6.04
CA PRO A 53 -7.51 6.33 -6.71
C PRO A 53 -6.96 6.84 -8.04
N VAL A 54 -5.67 6.56 -8.31
CA VAL A 54 -5.07 6.89 -9.61
C VAL A 54 -5.50 5.86 -10.65
N ASN A 55 -5.81 6.31 -11.86
CA ASN A 55 -6.19 5.43 -12.96
C ASN A 55 -5.07 4.41 -13.23
N GLY A 56 -5.42 3.13 -13.37
CA GLY A 56 -4.45 2.03 -13.53
C GLY A 56 -4.07 1.33 -12.23
N THR A 57 -4.41 1.88 -11.06
CA THR A 57 -4.19 1.20 -9.77
C THR A 57 -4.93 -0.15 -9.76
N PRO A 58 -4.25 -1.27 -9.41
CA PRO A 58 -4.91 -2.56 -9.32
C PRO A 58 -6.10 -2.51 -8.35
N VAL A 59 -7.27 -2.94 -8.81
CA VAL A 59 -8.53 -2.86 -8.04
C VAL A 59 -8.40 -3.52 -6.66
N ASP A 60 -7.72 -4.65 -6.58
CA ASP A 60 -7.50 -5.34 -5.30
C ASP A 60 -6.63 -4.52 -4.34
N PHE A 61 -5.62 -3.80 -4.85
CA PHE A 61 -4.80 -2.90 -4.02
C PHE A 61 -5.65 -1.73 -3.53
N MET A 62 -6.43 -1.14 -4.44
CA MET A 62 -7.34 -0.04 -4.16
C MET A 62 -8.30 -0.39 -3.03
N ASN A 63 -8.94 -1.55 -3.12
CA ASN A 63 -9.87 -2.02 -2.09
C ASN A 63 -9.20 -2.19 -0.73
N ILE A 64 -7.93 -2.62 -0.67
CA ILE A 64 -7.21 -2.78 0.60
C ILE A 64 -7.00 -1.45 1.29
N TYR A 65 -6.46 -0.44 0.60
CA TYR A 65 -6.16 0.84 1.26
C TYR A 65 -7.44 1.64 1.52
N CYS A 66 -8.47 1.56 0.65
CA CYS A 66 -9.78 2.17 0.90
C CYS A 66 -10.44 1.59 2.16
N ASP A 67 -10.44 0.27 2.32
CA ASP A 67 -10.96 -0.40 3.52
C ASP A 67 -10.16 0.00 4.78
N ALA A 68 -8.83 0.06 4.67
CA ALA A 68 -7.96 0.45 5.78
C ALA A 68 -8.15 1.92 6.20
N TRP A 69 -8.50 2.80 5.26
CA TRP A 69 -8.77 4.22 5.50
C TRP A 69 -10.27 4.54 5.67
N ASN A 70 -11.09 3.55 6.05
CA ASN A 70 -12.51 3.77 6.28
C ASN A 70 -12.75 4.80 7.42
N GLY A 71 -13.74 5.68 7.22
CA GLY A 71 -14.16 6.67 8.21
C GLY A 71 -14.72 6.06 9.48
N ASP A 72 -15.39 4.90 9.38
CA ASP A 72 -15.81 4.11 10.53
C ASP A 72 -14.68 3.17 10.96
N PRO A 73 -14.12 3.32 12.17
CA PRO A 73 -13.08 2.44 12.69
C PRO A 73 -13.49 0.96 12.76
N ASN A 74 -14.79 0.67 12.95
CA ASN A 74 -15.29 -0.71 13.05
C ASN A 74 -15.29 -1.44 11.72
N LEU A 75 -15.30 -0.71 10.60
CA LEU A 75 -15.23 -1.28 9.25
C LEU A 75 -13.80 -1.52 8.78
N ARG A 76 -12.79 -1.06 9.53
CA ARG A 76 -11.38 -1.23 9.15
C ARG A 76 -10.96 -2.69 9.31
N PRO A 77 -10.29 -3.28 8.31
CA PRO A 77 -9.80 -4.64 8.40
C PRO A 77 -8.66 -4.75 9.42
N SER A 78 -8.57 -5.88 10.09
CA SER A 78 -7.40 -6.20 10.91
C SER A 78 -6.15 -6.33 10.04
N ILE A 79 -4.98 -6.14 10.64
CA ILE A 79 -3.69 -6.34 9.95
C ILE A 79 -3.55 -7.76 9.40
N VAL A 80 -4.16 -8.75 10.05
CA VAL A 80 -4.23 -10.15 9.59
C VAL A 80 -5.02 -10.24 8.29
N LYS A 81 -6.20 -9.61 8.22
CA LYS A 81 -7.03 -9.58 7.01
C LYS A 81 -6.36 -8.82 5.87
N ILE A 82 -5.69 -7.70 6.17
CA ILE A 82 -4.88 -6.96 5.18
C ILE A 82 -3.78 -7.85 4.61
N ARG A 83 -2.98 -8.48 5.47
CA ARG A 83 -1.91 -9.40 5.07
C ARG A 83 -2.44 -10.54 4.19
N ASP A 84 -3.56 -11.15 4.56
CA ASP A 84 -4.12 -12.27 3.82
C ASP A 84 -4.70 -11.83 2.47
N LYS A 85 -5.30 -10.63 2.38
CA LYS A 85 -5.66 -10.02 1.09
C LYS A 85 -4.42 -9.81 0.22
N LEU A 86 -3.38 -9.16 0.75
CA LEU A 86 -2.12 -8.89 0.02
C LEU A 86 -1.44 -10.18 -0.49
N LYS A 87 -1.41 -11.25 0.32
CA LYS A 87 -0.85 -12.55 -0.10
C LYS A 87 -1.61 -13.19 -1.26
N ASN A 88 -2.92 -13.01 -1.28
CA ASN A 88 -3.81 -13.58 -2.29
C ASN A 88 -4.04 -12.64 -3.48
N MET A 89 -3.50 -11.43 -3.44
CA MET A 89 -3.55 -10.53 -4.59
C MET A 89 -2.80 -11.15 -5.74
N ARG A 90 -3.55 -11.49 -6.78
CA ARG A 90 -2.96 -11.82 -8.07
C ARG A 90 -2.47 -10.49 -8.64
N MET A 91 -1.18 -10.20 -8.45
CA MET A 91 -0.50 -9.00 -8.94
C MET A 91 -0.48 -8.99 -10.48
N THR A 92 -1.64 -8.92 -11.12
CA THR A 92 -1.82 -9.25 -12.55
C THR A 92 -1.57 -8.04 -13.45
N MET A 93 -1.09 -6.92 -12.92
CA MET A 93 -0.62 -5.79 -13.74
C MET A 93 0.59 -5.04 -13.15
N LEU A 94 1.41 -5.67 -12.29
CA LEU A 94 2.69 -5.08 -11.83
C LEU A 94 3.90 -6.03 -11.91
N MET A 95 3.73 -7.26 -12.42
CA MET A 95 4.83 -8.23 -12.61
C MET A 95 5.25 -8.48 -14.06
N ILE A 96 4.96 -7.55 -14.98
CA ILE A 96 5.63 -7.56 -16.30
C ILE A 96 7.05 -6.97 -16.21
N ALA A 97 7.47 -6.51 -15.02
CA ALA A 97 8.87 -6.25 -14.72
C ALA A 97 9.55 -7.58 -14.31
N SER A 98 10.14 -8.24 -15.31
CA SER A 98 11.29 -9.14 -15.17
C SER A 98 11.10 -10.38 -14.27
N LYS A 99 10.44 -11.41 -14.81
CA LYS A 99 10.98 -12.76 -14.58
C LYS A 99 12.35 -12.83 -15.27
N ILE A 100 13.43 -12.47 -14.57
CA ILE A 100 14.70 -13.10 -14.86
C ILE A 100 14.69 -14.39 -14.05
N GLN A 101 14.34 -15.45 -14.75
CA GLN A 101 14.54 -16.82 -14.30
C GLN A 101 16.04 -17.07 -14.32
N ILE A 102 16.62 -17.48 -13.19
CA ILE A 102 17.77 -18.38 -13.19
C ILE A 102 17.27 -19.67 -12.54
#